data_AF-A0A1G2RDZ7-F1
#
_entry.id   AF-A0A1G2RDZ7-F1
#
_cell.length_a   1.000
_cell.length_b   1.000
_cell.length_c   1.000
_cell.angle_alpha   90.00
_cell.angle_beta   90.00
_cell.angle_gamma   90.00
#
_symmetry.space_group_name_H-M   'P 1'
#
loop_
_entity.id
_entity.type
_entity.pdbx_description
1 polymer ?
#
loop_
_entity_poly.entity_id
_entity_poly.type
_entity_poly.pdbx_seq_one_letter_code
_entity_poly.pdbx_strand_id
1 'polypeptide(L)'
;MTLKIPSNKFEYDIETIISALGLPERYAYFVERSLVMKEPPEFFPLDRPLPRPFIKRDPNTGRKKLFIEIYGDTKLSDFGSKLFAYNFKRLQPKVYDYGTIKKLGVSNFDIWEQLAKWRSEGKSYKEIRTLAQEKLNYFIKYDEQVKTYLNRYKKLGYTRKKKV
;
A
#
# COMPACT_ATOMS: atom_id res chain seq x y z
N MET A 1 25.98 -32.31 8.80
CA MET A 1 25.25 -33.51 9.27
C MET A 1 23.77 -33.29 9.04
N THR A 2 23.18 -34.00 8.10
CA THR A 2 21.74 -33.96 7.85
C THR A 2 21.11 -35.01 8.75
N LEU A 3 20.47 -34.59 9.84
CA LEU A 3 19.69 -35.48 10.71
C LEU A 3 18.55 -36.08 9.88
N LYS A 4 18.72 -37.32 9.41
CA LYS A 4 17.63 -38.12 8.85
C LYS A 4 16.89 -38.75 10.02
N ILE A 5 15.92 -38.02 10.56
CA ILE A 5 14.95 -38.60 11.49
C ILE A 5 14.01 -39.47 10.66
N PRO A 6 13.82 -40.76 10.98
CA PRO A 6 12.84 -41.60 10.28
C PRO A 6 11.44 -41.00 10.46
N SER A 7 10.72 -40.81 9.34
CA SER A 7 9.40 -40.12 9.25
C SER A 7 8.47 -40.54 10.38
N ASN A 8 8.30 -41.85 10.58
CA ASN A 8 7.38 -42.41 11.56
C ASN A 8 7.71 -42.05 13.01
N LYS A 9 8.98 -41.83 13.35
CA LYS A 9 9.37 -41.42 14.71
C LYS A 9 9.17 -39.93 14.92
N PHE A 10 9.48 -39.13 13.89
CA PHE A 10 9.25 -37.68 13.93
C PHE A 10 7.76 -37.35 14.02
N GLU A 11 6.93 -37.99 13.19
CA GLU A 11 5.46 -37.84 13.19
C GLU A 11 4.87 -38.20 14.56
N TYR A 12 5.24 -39.36 15.10
CA TYR A 12 4.81 -39.80 16.43
C TYR A 12 5.22 -38.83 17.56
N ASP A 13 6.45 -38.33 17.53
CA ASP A 13 6.95 -37.37 18.52
C ASP A 13 6.19 -36.03 18.43
N ILE A 14 5.87 -35.56 17.21
CA ILE A 14 5.06 -34.35 16.98
C ILE A 14 3.63 -34.55 17.50
N GLU A 15 2.96 -35.66 17.15
CA GLU A 15 1.60 -35.96 17.61
C GLU A 15 1.52 -36.02 19.13
N THR A 16 2.51 -36.63 19.77
CA THR A 16 2.60 -36.73 21.23
C THR A 16 2.75 -35.35 21.88
N ILE A 17 3.60 -34.48 21.33
CA ILE A 17 3.80 -33.12 21.83
C ILE A 17 2.54 -32.27 21.64
N ILE A 18 1.90 -32.33 20.47
CA ILE A 18 0.66 -31.59 20.17
C ILE A 18 -0.45 -32.01 21.12
N SER A 19 -0.62 -33.32 21.34
CA SER A 19 -1.59 -33.88 22.29
C SER A 19 -1.32 -33.44 23.73
N ALA A 20 -0.06 -33.52 24.18
CA ALA A 20 0.34 -33.10 25.53
C ALA A 20 0.11 -31.60 25.80
N LEU A 21 0.21 -30.76 24.77
CA LEU A 21 -0.07 -29.33 24.84
C LEU A 21 -1.57 -28.99 24.68
N GLY A 22 -2.43 -29.98 24.46
CA GLY A 22 -3.86 -29.78 24.23
C GLY A 22 -4.17 -29.02 22.93
N LEU A 23 -3.27 -29.09 21.95
CA LEU A 23 -3.42 -28.39 20.68
C LEU A 23 -4.26 -29.23 19.69
N PRO A 24 -5.05 -28.59 18.80
CA PRO A 24 -5.81 -29.30 17.78
C PRO A 24 -4.93 -30.10 16.82
N GLU A 25 -5.38 -31.28 16.41
CA GLU A 25 -4.66 -32.23 15.53
C GLU A 25 -4.17 -31.60 14.20
N ARG A 26 -4.91 -30.63 13.65
CA ARG A 26 -4.48 -29.84 12.48
C ARG A 26 -3.10 -29.17 12.62
N TYR A 27 -2.63 -28.94 13.86
CA TYR A 27 -1.28 -28.43 14.11
C TYR A 27 -0.20 -29.49 13.85
N ALA A 28 -0.46 -30.76 14.15
CA ALA A 28 0.47 -31.85 13.81
C ALA A 28 0.64 -31.94 12.29
N TYR A 29 -0.48 -31.96 11.55
CA TYR A 29 -0.50 -31.98 10.08
C TYR A 29 0.26 -30.80 9.45
N PHE A 30 0.11 -29.60 10.01
CA PHE A 30 0.85 -28.41 9.56
C PHE A 30 2.38 -28.57 9.74
N VAL A 31 2.81 -29.05 10.91
CA VAL A 31 4.22 -29.21 11.23
C VAL A 31 4.84 -30.29 10.35
N GLU A 32 4.14 -31.39 10.15
CA GLU A 32 4.55 -32.48 9.25
C GLU A 32 4.75 -31.97 7.81
N ARG A 33 3.74 -31.31 7.23
CA ARG A 33 3.82 -30.77 5.86
C ARG A 33 4.94 -29.74 5.69
N SER A 34 5.13 -28.88 6.70
CA SER A 34 6.13 -27.81 6.67
C SER A 34 7.57 -28.31 6.85
N LEU A 35 7.79 -29.30 7.72
CA LEU A 35 9.13 -29.76 8.11
C LEU A 35 9.56 -31.04 7.39
N VAL A 36 8.64 -32.00 7.20
CA VAL A 36 8.92 -33.29 6.57
C VAL A 36 8.84 -33.16 5.06
N MET A 37 7.71 -32.67 4.55
CA MET A 37 7.48 -32.54 3.10
C MET A 37 8.13 -31.29 2.51
N LYS A 38 8.57 -30.34 3.35
CA LYS A 38 9.16 -29.05 2.96
C LYS A 38 8.27 -28.25 1.99
N GLU A 39 6.97 -28.52 2.01
CA GLU A 39 6.03 -27.74 1.23
C GLU A 39 5.87 -26.38 1.91
N PRO A 40 5.81 -25.27 1.15
CA PRO A 40 5.53 -23.98 1.74
C PRO A 40 4.17 -24.06 2.43
N PRO A 41 4.08 -23.77 3.74
CA PRO A 41 2.81 -23.83 4.43
C PRO A 41 1.82 -22.86 3.79
N GLU A 42 0.76 -23.38 3.17
CA GLU A 42 -0.28 -22.55 2.57
C GLU A 42 -1.10 -21.84 3.67
N PHE A 43 -1.21 -22.43 4.86
CA PHE A 43 -1.99 -21.93 5.98
C PHE A 43 -1.31 -22.28 7.31
N PHE A 44 -1.08 -21.30 8.19
CA PHE A 44 -0.81 -21.58 9.59
C PHE A 44 -2.15 -21.95 10.26
N PRO A 45 -2.26 -23.06 11.00
CA PRO A 45 -3.48 -23.42 11.70
C PRO A 45 -3.72 -22.33 12.75
N LEU A 46 -4.77 -21.55 12.53
CA LEU A 46 -5.21 -20.53 13.47
C LEU A 46 -6.56 -20.98 14.01
N ASP A 47 -6.76 -20.83 15.32
CA ASP A 47 -8.04 -21.18 15.95
C ASP A 47 -9.17 -20.22 15.58
N ARG A 48 -8.81 -19.08 14.96
CA ARG A 48 -9.71 -18.06 14.44
C ARG A 48 -9.07 -17.32 13.26
N PRO A 49 -9.85 -16.77 12.32
CA PRO A 49 -9.30 -16.03 11.19
C PRO A 49 -8.61 -14.74 11.67
N LEU A 50 -7.37 -14.51 11.21
CA LEU A 50 -6.68 -13.23 11.40
C LEU A 50 -7.23 -12.19 10.42
N PRO A 51 -7.14 -10.89 10.75
CA PRO A 51 -7.51 -9.80 9.84
C PRO A 51 -6.90 -10.02 8.46
N ARG A 52 -7.71 -9.87 7.42
CA ARG A 52 -7.28 -10.22 6.07
C ARG A 52 -7.10 -8.97 5.23
N PRO A 53 -5.85 -8.63 4.83
CA PRO A 53 -5.66 -7.56 3.86
C PRO A 53 -6.09 -8.06 2.47
N PHE A 54 -6.79 -7.21 1.72
CA PHE A 54 -7.23 -7.50 0.35
C PHE A 54 -7.25 -6.22 -0.49
N ILE A 55 -7.22 -6.39 -1.81
CA ILE A 55 -7.25 -5.25 -2.74
C ILE A 55 -8.62 -5.19 -3.38
N LYS A 56 -9.25 -4.03 -3.32
CA LYS A 56 -10.49 -3.75 -4.04
C LYS A 56 -10.31 -2.49 -4.87
N ARG A 57 -10.97 -2.45 -6.02
CA ARG A 57 -11.04 -1.24 -6.83
C ARG A 57 -12.07 -0.31 -6.21
N ASP A 58 -11.66 0.91 -5.90
CA ASP A 58 -12.56 1.94 -5.43
C ASP A 58 -13.47 2.36 -6.59
N PRO A 59 -14.81 2.24 -6.46
CA PRO A 59 -15.73 2.50 -7.56
C PRO A 59 -15.78 3.97 -7.97
N ASN A 60 -15.47 4.90 -7.06
CA ASN A 60 -15.54 6.34 -7.30
C ASN A 60 -14.28 6.87 -8.00
N THR A 61 -13.12 6.27 -7.71
CA THR A 61 -11.82 6.73 -8.20
C THR A 61 -11.18 5.79 -9.21
N GLY A 62 -11.70 4.56 -9.36
CA GLY A 62 -11.15 3.52 -10.21
C GLY A 62 -9.79 2.97 -9.75
N ARG A 63 -9.28 3.41 -8.59
CA ARG A 63 -7.95 3.04 -8.08
C ARG A 63 -8.00 1.77 -7.25
N LYS A 64 -6.95 0.95 -7.30
CA LYS A 64 -6.76 -0.15 -6.36
C LYS A 64 -6.45 0.44 -4.98
N LYS A 65 -7.21 0.02 -3.97
CA LYS A 65 -6.96 0.37 -2.57
C LYS A 65 -6.77 -0.89 -1.76
N LEU A 66 -5.93 -0.80 -0.74
CA LEU A 66 -5.76 -1.86 0.26
C LEU A 66 -6.84 -1.69 1.32
N PHE A 67 -7.58 -2.76 1.56
CA PHE A 67 -8.58 -2.87 2.61
C PHE A 67 -8.16 -3.98 3.57
N ILE A 68 -8.68 -3.92 4.78
CA ILE A 68 -8.50 -4.96 5.79
C ILE A 68 -9.89 -5.41 6.20
N GLU A 69 -10.16 -6.70 6.05
CA GLU A 69 -11.34 -7.35 6.62
C GLU A 69 -11.06 -7.63 8.10
N ILE A 70 -11.96 -7.19 8.96
CA ILE A 70 -11.89 -7.34 10.42
C ILE A 70 -13.01 -8.26 10.86
N TYR A 71 -12.69 -9.30 11.63
CA TYR A 71 -13.65 -10.23 12.21
C TYR A 71 -14.07 -9.78 13.62
N GLY A 72 -15.25 -10.19 14.08
CA GLY A 72 -15.84 -9.69 15.33
C GLY A 72 -15.01 -9.97 16.59
N ASP A 73 -14.10 -10.94 16.55
CA ASP A 73 -13.20 -11.35 17.62
C ASP A 73 -11.75 -10.85 17.43
N THR A 74 -11.52 -9.94 16.47
CA THR A 74 -10.19 -9.37 16.20
C THR A 74 -9.67 -8.59 17.40
N LYS A 75 -8.42 -8.86 17.79
CA LYS A 75 -7.69 -8.16 18.86
C LYS A 75 -6.58 -7.30 18.27
N LEU A 76 -6.13 -6.28 19.01
CA LEU A 76 -5.01 -5.43 18.59
C LEU A 76 -3.71 -6.23 18.34
N SER A 77 -3.49 -7.29 19.10
CA SER A 77 -2.35 -8.20 18.94
C SER A 77 -2.29 -8.86 17.56
N ASP A 78 -3.42 -9.01 16.88
CA ASP A 78 -3.52 -9.73 15.61
C ASP A 78 -2.89 -8.95 14.45
N PHE A 79 -2.92 -7.61 14.54
CA PHE A 79 -2.23 -6.73 13.60
C PHE A 79 -0.70 -6.78 13.78
N GLY A 80 -0.22 -7.28 14.93
CA GLY A 80 1.19 -7.57 15.19
C GLY A 80 1.66 -8.95 14.69
N SER A 81 0.75 -9.78 14.15
CA SER A 81 1.10 -11.12 13.66
C SER A 81 2.07 -11.04 12.47
N LYS A 82 3.12 -11.89 12.50
CA LYS A 82 4.05 -12.04 11.37
C LYS A 82 3.33 -12.42 10.08
N LEU A 83 2.28 -13.25 10.16
CA LEU A 83 1.49 -13.68 9.01
C LEU A 83 0.67 -12.53 8.42
N PHE A 84 0.06 -11.70 9.26
CA PHE A 84 -0.63 -10.48 8.83
C PHE A 84 0.35 -9.52 8.15
N ALA A 85 1.47 -9.23 8.80
CA ALA A 85 2.51 -8.34 8.26
C ALA A 85 3.06 -8.84 6.92
N TYR A 86 3.29 -10.15 6.78
CA TYR A 86 3.72 -10.77 5.53
C TYR A 86 2.68 -10.57 4.41
N ASN A 87 1.41 -10.89 4.68
CA ASN A 87 0.33 -10.74 3.70
C ASN A 87 0.11 -9.27 3.32
N PHE A 88 0.18 -8.36 4.29
CA PHE A 88 0.05 -6.93 4.06
C PHE A 88 1.19 -6.39 3.18
N LYS A 89 2.45 -6.70 3.50
CA LYS A 89 3.62 -6.32 2.70
C LYS A 89 3.60 -6.92 1.30
N ARG A 90 3.07 -8.14 1.13
CA ARG A 90 2.91 -8.78 -0.19
C ARG A 90 1.90 -8.06 -1.08
N LEU A 91 0.85 -7.47 -0.49
CA LEU A 91 -0.20 -6.77 -1.23
C LEU A 91 0.10 -5.29 -1.43
N GLN A 92 0.90 -4.67 -0.56
CA GLN A 92 1.26 -3.26 -0.66
C GLN A 92 1.84 -2.86 -2.04
N PRO A 93 2.76 -3.62 -2.67
CA PRO A 93 3.24 -3.32 -4.03
C PRO A 93 2.15 -3.38 -5.10
N LYS A 94 1.11 -4.19 -4.91
CA LYS A 94 0.01 -4.37 -5.88
C LYS A 94 -1.02 -3.23 -5.82
N VAL A 95 -0.95 -2.41 -4.78
CA VAL A 95 -1.72 -1.18 -4.60
C VAL A 95 -0.97 0.01 -5.20
N TYR A 96 0.36 -0.08 -5.29
CA TYR A 96 1.22 0.96 -5.85
C TYR A 96 1.24 0.94 -7.38
N ASP A 97 0.85 2.08 -7.97
CA ASP A 97 1.30 2.48 -9.29
C ASP A 97 2.78 2.93 -9.19
N TYR A 98 3.73 1.99 -9.11
CA TYR A 98 5.16 2.30 -8.96
C TYR A 98 5.76 3.13 -10.13
N GLY A 99 4.99 3.35 -11.20
CA GLY A 99 5.33 4.26 -12.30
C GLY A 99 4.79 5.71 -12.18
N THR A 100 3.86 6.00 -11.27
CA THR A 100 3.18 7.33 -11.22
C THR A 100 3.48 8.14 -9.96
N ILE A 101 4.09 7.55 -8.94
CA ILE A 101 4.70 8.32 -7.84
C ILE A 101 6.20 8.41 -8.09
N LYS A 102 6.58 9.11 -9.17
CA LYS A 102 7.81 9.90 -9.08
C LYS A 102 7.58 10.89 -7.94
N LYS A 103 8.57 11.10 -7.06
CA LYS A 103 8.67 12.42 -6.39
C LYS A 103 8.68 13.42 -7.54
N LEU A 104 7.52 14.00 -7.86
CA LEU A 104 7.45 15.16 -8.73
C LEU A 104 8.24 16.21 -7.99
N GLY A 105 9.42 16.55 -8.52
CA GLY A 105 10.06 17.82 -8.17
C GLY A 105 8.98 18.89 -8.34
N VAL A 106 8.67 19.57 -7.25
CA VAL A 106 7.64 20.61 -7.13
C VAL A 106 6.20 20.07 -7.32
N SER A 107 5.33 20.25 -6.31
CA SER A 107 3.92 19.91 -6.45
C SER A 107 3.31 20.74 -7.59
N ASN A 108 2.42 20.16 -8.41
CA ASN A 108 1.67 20.93 -9.40
C ASN A 108 0.97 22.14 -8.75
N PHE A 109 0.59 22.03 -7.48
CA PHE A 109 0.03 23.14 -6.72
C PHE A 109 1.04 24.29 -6.54
N ASP A 110 2.27 23.98 -6.10
CA ASP A 110 3.32 24.98 -5.88
C ASP A 110 3.74 25.63 -7.22
N ILE A 111 3.75 24.85 -8.30
CA ILE A 111 3.93 25.38 -9.66
C ILE A 111 2.82 26.38 -9.96
N TRP A 112 1.55 25.99 -9.81
CA TRP A 112 0.42 26.86 -10.13
C TRP A 112 0.35 28.10 -9.24
N GLU A 113 0.74 28.00 -7.97
CA GLU A 113 0.89 29.12 -7.05
C GLU A 113 1.96 30.10 -7.56
N GLN A 114 3.11 29.58 -7.99
CA GLN A 114 4.17 30.40 -8.57
C GLN A 114 3.75 31.06 -9.89
N LEU A 115 3.00 30.36 -10.76
CA LEU A 115 2.43 30.95 -11.98
C LEU A 115 1.43 32.07 -11.63
N ALA A 116 0.61 31.89 -10.60
CA ALA A 116 -0.35 32.88 -10.14
C ALA A 116 0.35 34.13 -9.58
N LYS A 117 1.46 33.94 -8.84
CA LYS A 117 2.30 35.04 -8.36
C LYS A 117 2.90 35.85 -9.54
N TRP A 118 3.50 35.19 -10.53
CA TRP A 118 4.00 35.88 -11.73
C TRP A 118 2.89 36.58 -12.51
N ARG A 119 1.69 36.00 -12.54
CA ARG A 119 0.53 36.66 -13.17
C ARG A 119 0.11 37.91 -12.39
N SER A 120 0.13 37.89 -11.07
CA SER A 120 -0.15 39.09 -10.24
C SER A 120 0.94 40.16 -10.35
N GLU A 121 2.18 39.78 -10.67
CA GLU A 121 3.30 40.69 -10.99
C GLU A 121 3.22 41.27 -12.41
N GLY A 122 2.15 40.99 -13.16
CA GLY A 122 1.90 41.56 -14.49
C GLY A 122 2.49 40.78 -15.67
N LYS A 123 3.09 39.60 -15.44
CA LYS A 123 3.66 38.78 -16.53
C LYS A 123 2.60 38.26 -17.50
N SER A 124 2.90 38.31 -18.79
CA SER A 124 2.10 37.71 -19.87
C SER A 124 2.16 36.17 -19.83
N TYR A 125 1.24 35.49 -20.51
CA TYR A 125 1.24 34.02 -20.55
C TYR A 125 2.49 33.47 -21.23
N LYS A 126 2.99 34.13 -22.28
CA LYS A 126 4.26 33.78 -22.92
C LYS A 126 5.44 33.86 -21.95
N GLU A 127 5.56 34.94 -21.18
CA GLU A 127 6.63 35.08 -20.17
C GLU A 127 6.51 34.03 -19.06
N ILE A 128 5.30 33.74 -18.59
CA ILE A 128 5.07 32.72 -17.57
C ILE A 128 5.53 31.34 -18.05
N ARG A 129 5.35 31.01 -19.33
CA ARG A 129 5.83 29.74 -19.91
C ARG A 129 7.35 29.67 -19.91
N THR A 130 8.02 30.75 -20.32
CA THR A 130 9.47 30.85 -20.30
C THR A 130 10.01 30.68 -18.87
N LEU A 131 9.43 31.41 -17.91
CA LEU A 131 9.81 31.33 -16.50
C LEU A 131 9.54 29.95 -15.88
N ALA A 132 8.45 29.28 -16.27
CA ALA A 132 8.15 27.93 -15.81
C ALA A 132 9.21 26.93 -16.29
N GLN A 133 9.66 27.06 -17.54
CA GLN A 133 10.72 26.21 -18.07
C GLN A 133 12.06 26.49 -17.40
N GLU A 134 12.44 27.76 -17.25
CA GLU A 134 13.74 28.17 -16.71
C GLU A 134 13.88 27.94 -15.20
N LYS A 135 12.87 28.34 -14.42
CA LYS A 135 12.96 28.36 -12.94
C LYS A 135 12.42 27.10 -12.29
N LEU A 136 11.46 26.43 -12.93
CA LEU A 136 10.76 25.28 -12.35
C LEU A 136 11.02 23.98 -13.13
N ASN A 137 11.79 24.03 -14.22
CA ASN A 137 11.98 22.91 -15.16
C ASN A 137 10.63 22.30 -15.60
N TYR A 138 9.63 23.17 -15.81
CA TYR A 138 8.26 22.77 -16.13
C TYR A 138 7.81 23.31 -17.48
N PHE A 139 7.69 22.41 -18.45
CA PHE A 139 7.34 22.76 -19.81
C PHE A 139 5.85 22.99 -19.99
N ILE A 140 5.47 24.20 -20.42
CA ILE A 140 4.09 24.56 -20.78
C ILE A 140 4.04 24.88 -22.27
N LYS A 141 3.28 24.07 -23.02
CA LYS A 141 3.27 24.06 -24.48
C LYS A 141 2.45 25.19 -25.09
N TYR A 142 1.36 25.61 -24.43
CA TYR A 142 0.41 26.60 -24.97
C TYR A 142 -0.03 27.61 -23.90
N ASP A 143 -0.46 28.80 -24.32
CA ASP A 143 -0.91 29.86 -23.42
C ASP A 143 -2.24 29.49 -22.74
N GLU A 144 -3.09 28.70 -23.41
CA GLU A 144 -4.34 28.14 -22.88
C GLU A 144 -4.09 27.23 -21.67
N GLN A 145 -2.94 26.56 -21.64
CA GLN A 145 -2.56 25.72 -20.49
C GLN A 145 -2.27 26.58 -19.27
N VAL A 146 -1.60 27.73 -19.43
CA VAL A 146 -1.39 28.70 -18.34
C VAL A 146 -2.73 29.17 -17.78
N LYS A 147 -3.67 29.56 -18.65
CA LYS A 147 -5.02 29.97 -18.24
C LYS A 147 -5.75 28.85 -17.47
N THR A 148 -5.61 27.61 -17.93
CA THR A 148 -6.19 26.43 -17.27
C THR A 148 -5.61 26.23 -15.87
N TYR A 149 -4.29 26.35 -15.71
CA TYR A 149 -3.61 26.20 -14.41
C TYR A 149 -4.00 27.31 -13.43
N LEU A 150 -4.05 28.56 -13.87
CA LEU A 150 -4.50 29.68 -13.06
C LEU A 150 -5.96 29.49 -12.58
N ASN A 151 -6.85 29.03 -13.47
CA ASN A 151 -8.23 28.73 -13.11
C ASN A 151 -8.35 27.58 -12.10
N ARG A 152 -7.51 26.54 -12.23
CA ARG A 152 -7.44 25.43 -11.27
C ARG A 152 -6.96 25.91 -9.90
N TYR A 153 -5.90 26.74 -9.87
CA TYR A 153 -5.40 27.33 -8.64
C TYR A 153 -6.46 28.17 -7.94
N LYS A 154 -7.15 29.04 -8.69
CA LYS A 154 -8.25 29.86 -8.18
C LYS A 154 -9.36 29.00 -7.57
N LYS A 155 -9.82 27.95 -8.27
CA LYS A 155 -10.84 27.01 -7.75
C LYS A 155 -10.42 26.35 -6.44
N LEU A 156 -9.18 25.85 -6.36
CA LEU A 156 -8.64 25.19 -5.17
C LEU A 156 -8.47 26.15 -3.98
N GLY A 157 -8.08 27.40 -4.25
CA GLY A 157 -8.01 28.46 -3.23
C GLY A 157 -9.37 28.77 -2.58
N TYR A 158 -10.47 28.76 -3.35
CA TYR A 158 -11.82 28.91 -2.82
C TYR A 158 -12.24 27.74 -1.92
N THR A 159 -11.85 26.51 -2.26
CA THR A 159 -12.19 25.33 -1.46
C THR A 159 -11.47 25.29 -0.11
N ARG A 160 -10.25 25.84 -0.03
CA ARG A 160 -9.51 25.99 1.25
C ARG A 160 -10.11 27.08 2.14
N LYS A 161 -10.55 28.21 1.59
CA LYS A 161 -11.18 29.30 2.38
C LYS A 161 -12.55 28.94 2.97
N LYS A 162 -13.29 28.01 2.36
CA LYS A 162 -14.61 27.55 2.89
C LYS A 162 -14.51 26.55 4.05
N LYS A 163 -13.32 26.01 4.33
CA LYS A 163 -13.10 25.02 5.40
C LYS A 163 -12.49 25.61 6.68
N VAL A 164 -12.26 26.93 6.70
CA VAL A 164 -11.83 27.70 7.88
C VAL A 164 -13.04 28.44 8.41
#